data_AF-A0AAW8VZQ2-F1
#
_entry.id   AF-A0AAW8VZQ2-F1
#
_cell.length_a   1.000
_cell.length_b   1.000
_cell.length_c   1.000
_cell.angle_alpha   90.00
_cell.angle_beta   90.00
_cell.angle_gamma   90.00
#
_symmetry.space_group_name_H-M   'P 1'
#
loop_
_entity.id
_entity.type
_entity.pdbx_description
1 polymer ?
#
loop_
_entity_poly.entity_id
_entity_poly.type
_entity_poly.pdbx_seq_one_letter_code
_entity_poly.pdbx_strand_id
1 'polypeptide(L)'
;MSIRKQLLQAAIKAGTVNKQLQRETMVGRLIAGNLPSYAPSHQTLNPKSPLMGRRIAFLGSSITAGAGALEDSFVDYLVATDGVIAIKEAVSGTTLAGNAPDSYVQRLYHRIPVTQPLDAFVCQLSTNDGRHDKAMGQVTGAQQRHGFDETTTLGAIETIVAYVQQHWAVPIVFFTCVQKHDANYGKLVQQLKVLQKKWHFTIN
;
A
#
# COMPACT_ATOMS: atom_id res chain seq x y z
N MET A 1 23.13 12.05 48.14
CA MET A 1 21.90 12.07 47.32
C MET A 1 21.54 10.62 46.97
N SER A 2 20.30 10.16 47.17
CA SER A 2 19.94 8.74 46.97
C SER A 2 20.11 8.30 45.51
N ILE A 3 20.63 7.09 45.29
CA ILE A 3 20.84 6.45 43.98
C ILE A 3 19.59 6.51 43.10
N ARG A 4 18.39 6.38 43.69
CA ARG A 4 17.11 6.53 42.98
C ARG A 4 16.93 7.91 42.33
N LYS A 5 17.41 8.98 42.97
CA LYS A 5 17.28 10.36 42.48
C LYS A 5 18.21 10.63 41.28
N GLN A 6 19.38 10.00 41.26
CA GLN A 6 20.32 10.07 40.14
C GLN A 6 19.81 9.31 38.91
N LEU A 7 19.23 8.12 39.10
CA LEU A 7 18.63 7.33 38.02
C LEU A 7 17.43 8.04 37.39
N LEU A 8 16.58 8.68 38.19
CA LEU A 8 15.44 9.45 37.69
C LEU A 8 15.89 10.67 36.86
N GLN A 9 16.92 11.38 37.32
CA GLN A 9 17.49 12.51 36.56
C GLN A 9 18.13 12.06 35.25
N ALA A 10 18.84 10.92 35.25
CA ALA A 10 19.41 10.35 34.03
C ALA A 10 18.33 9.95 33.01
N ALA A 11 17.22 9.33 33.46
CA ALA A 11 16.10 8.95 32.61
C ALA A 11 15.38 10.17 32.00
N ILE A 12 15.16 11.23 32.80
CA ILE A 12 14.57 12.49 32.32
C ILE A 12 15.50 13.14 31.30
N LYS A 13 16.82 13.16 31.55
CA LYS A 13 17.81 13.74 30.64
C LYS A 13 17.87 12.96 29.32
N ALA A 14 17.87 11.63 29.37
CA ALA A 14 17.81 10.77 28.18
C ALA A 14 16.51 10.96 27.39
N GLY A 15 15.35 11.04 28.05
CA GLY A 15 14.06 11.30 27.41
C GLY A 15 13.98 12.69 26.76
N THR A 16 14.61 13.70 27.37
CA THR A 16 14.66 15.07 26.83
C THR A 16 15.60 15.17 25.64
N VAL A 17 16.77 14.55 25.72
CA VAL A 17 17.72 14.43 24.60
C VAL A 17 17.10 13.68 23.43
N ASN A 18 16.36 12.59 23.68
CA ASN A 18 15.67 11.84 22.63
C ASN A 18 14.56 12.67 21.95
N LYS A 19 13.78 13.45 22.73
CA LYS A 19 12.79 14.38 22.16
C LYS A 19 13.42 15.54 21.38
N GLN A 20 14.58 16.02 21.82
CA GLN A 20 15.31 17.09 21.15
C GLN A 20 15.97 16.58 19.87
N LEU A 21 16.58 15.39 19.86
CA LEU A 21 17.03 14.70 18.66
C LEU A 21 15.87 14.42 17.70
N GLN A 22 14.72 13.94 18.19
CA GLN A 22 13.53 13.76 17.35
C GLN A 22 13.05 15.09 16.72
N ARG A 23 13.07 16.19 17.48
CA ARG A 23 12.75 17.53 16.96
C ARG A 23 13.80 18.06 15.99
N GLU A 24 15.09 17.88 16.27
CA GLU A 24 16.18 18.27 15.37
C GLU A 24 16.17 17.44 14.08
N THR A 25 15.79 16.15 14.15
CA THR A 25 15.57 15.32 12.94
C THR A 25 14.29 15.71 12.18
N MET A 26 13.24 16.19 12.85
CA MET A 26 12.05 16.76 12.19
C MET A 26 12.37 18.08 11.49
N VAL A 27 13.14 18.96 12.13
CA VAL A 27 13.58 20.24 11.56
C VAL A 27 14.56 20.03 10.39
N GLY A 28 15.29 18.90 10.37
CA GLY A 28 16.28 18.56 9.35
C GLY A 28 15.75 18.13 7.97
N ARG A 29 14.44 17.92 7.76
CA ARG A 29 13.87 17.63 6.43
C ARG A 29 12.43 18.14 6.28
N LEU A 30 12.27 19.46 6.16
CA LEU A 30 11.12 20.00 5.41
C LEU A 30 11.29 19.59 3.94
N ILE A 31 10.71 18.46 3.56
CA ILE A 31 10.53 18.10 2.16
C ILE A 31 9.43 19.04 1.65
N ALA A 32 9.71 19.83 0.61
CA ALA A 32 8.76 20.82 0.09
C ALA A 32 7.37 20.21 -0.22
N GLY A 33 7.32 18.94 -0.62
CA GLY A 33 6.07 18.20 -0.86
C GLY A 33 5.24 17.89 0.40
N ASN A 34 5.80 18.04 1.61
CA ASN A 34 5.10 17.80 2.88
C ASN A 34 4.74 19.11 3.60
N LEU A 35 4.76 20.25 2.89
CA LEU A 35 4.28 21.51 3.45
C LEU A 35 2.77 21.43 3.74
N PRO A 36 2.27 22.11 4.79
CA PRO A 36 0.86 22.07 5.14
C PRO A 36 -0.09 22.44 3.98
N SER A 37 0.32 23.32 3.07
CA SER A 37 -0.46 23.68 1.87
C SER A 37 -0.78 22.49 0.95
N TYR A 38 -0.02 21.40 1.06
CA TYR A 38 -0.22 20.14 0.34
C TYR A 38 -0.85 19.05 1.24
N ALA A 39 -1.41 19.39 2.39
CA ALA A 39 -2.17 18.40 3.15
C ALA A 39 -3.50 18.08 2.41
N PRO A 40 -3.98 16.82 2.41
CA PRO A 40 -5.31 16.46 1.90
C PRO A 40 -6.41 17.31 2.53
N SER A 41 -6.28 17.65 3.82
CA SER A 41 -7.24 18.50 4.55
C SER A 41 -7.37 19.93 4.01
N HIS A 42 -6.44 20.38 3.17
CA HIS A 42 -6.46 21.70 2.54
C HIS A 42 -6.82 21.66 1.05
N GLN A 43 -7.19 20.48 0.53
CA GLN A 43 -7.64 20.35 -0.84
C GLN A 43 -9.12 20.70 -0.97
N THR A 44 -9.50 21.18 -2.15
CA THR A 44 -10.90 21.51 -2.47
C THR A 44 -11.56 20.33 -3.17
N LEU A 45 -12.69 19.87 -2.63
CA LEU A 45 -13.52 18.85 -3.23
C LEU A 45 -14.07 19.31 -4.58
N ASN A 46 -13.91 18.49 -5.62
CA ASN A 46 -14.55 18.64 -6.91
C ASN A 46 -15.86 17.84 -6.94
N PRO A 47 -17.02 18.48 -6.77
CA PRO A 47 -18.31 17.77 -6.79
C PRO A 47 -18.68 17.18 -8.15
N LYS A 48 -17.96 17.54 -9.22
CA LYS A 48 -18.17 17.02 -10.57
C LYS A 48 -17.20 15.87 -10.91
N SER A 49 -16.40 15.40 -9.95
CA SER A 49 -15.50 14.28 -10.19
C SER A 49 -16.30 13.02 -10.58
N PRO A 50 -15.88 12.27 -11.62
CA PRO A 50 -16.50 10.98 -11.94
C PRO A 50 -16.32 9.93 -10.83
N LEU A 51 -15.41 10.18 -9.88
CA LEU A 51 -15.16 9.31 -8.73
C LEU A 51 -15.96 9.69 -7.49
N MET A 52 -16.75 10.76 -7.54
CA MET A 52 -17.57 11.22 -6.42
C MET A 52 -18.49 10.10 -5.93
N GLY A 53 -18.36 9.76 -4.64
CA GLY A 53 -19.17 8.73 -3.98
C GLY A 53 -18.81 7.29 -4.37
N ARG A 54 -17.81 7.06 -5.22
CA ARG A 54 -17.37 5.70 -5.59
C ARG A 54 -16.66 5.04 -4.43
N ARG A 55 -17.04 3.79 -4.11
CA ARG A 55 -16.35 2.98 -3.10
C ARG A 55 -15.21 2.23 -3.73
N ILE A 56 -13.98 2.55 -3.34
CA ILE A 56 -12.78 1.96 -3.94
C ILE A 56 -11.93 1.35 -2.83
N ALA A 57 -11.54 0.09 -3.00
CA ALA A 57 -10.60 -0.57 -2.11
C ALA A 57 -9.17 -0.37 -2.62
N PHE A 58 -8.26 0.05 -1.74
CA PHE A 58 -6.85 0.26 -2.00
C PHE A 58 -6.04 -0.70 -1.14
N LEU A 59 -5.42 -1.70 -1.78
CA LEU A 59 -4.58 -2.69 -1.12
C LEU A 59 -3.11 -2.40 -1.42
N GLY A 60 -2.31 -2.16 -0.38
CA GLY A 60 -0.91 -1.77 -0.58
C GLY A 60 -0.01 -1.85 0.65
N SER A 61 1.16 -1.23 0.54
CA SER A 61 2.16 -1.15 1.61
C SER A 61 2.48 0.32 1.91
N SER A 62 3.73 0.67 2.20
CA SER A 62 4.14 2.01 2.65
C SER A 62 3.82 3.13 1.65
N ILE A 63 3.72 2.83 0.37
CA ILE A 63 3.40 3.83 -0.66
C ILE A 63 1.91 4.16 -0.64
N THR A 64 1.05 3.14 -0.59
CA THR A 64 -0.39 3.35 -0.36
C THR A 64 -0.66 3.94 1.03
N ALA A 65 0.16 3.64 2.03
CA ALA A 65 0.01 4.23 3.37
C ALA A 65 0.32 5.74 3.34
N GLY A 66 1.31 6.15 2.56
CA GLY A 66 1.80 7.54 2.54
C GLY A 66 3.01 7.74 3.45
N ALA A 67 3.78 6.69 3.77
CA ALA A 67 4.88 6.75 4.73
C ALA A 67 5.97 7.80 4.38
N GLY A 68 6.17 8.08 3.08
CA GLY A 68 7.08 9.13 2.62
C GLY A 68 6.51 10.55 2.70
N ALA A 69 5.22 10.68 2.96
CA ALA A 69 4.43 11.90 2.91
C ALA A 69 3.59 12.08 4.20
N LEU A 70 4.16 11.71 5.36
CA LEU A 70 3.51 11.86 6.67
C LEU A 70 2.14 11.16 6.78
N GLU A 71 2.00 10.00 6.12
CA GLU A 71 0.76 9.21 6.00
C GLU A 71 -0.34 9.83 5.12
N ASP A 72 -0.03 10.94 4.43
CA ASP A 72 -0.87 11.52 3.38
C ASP A 72 -0.51 10.91 2.02
N SER A 73 -1.30 9.94 1.58
CA SER A 73 -1.12 9.24 0.31
C SER A 73 -2.01 9.79 -0.80
N PHE A 74 -1.80 9.32 -2.03
CA PHE A 74 -2.71 9.60 -3.14
C PHE A 74 -4.17 9.16 -2.86
N VAL A 75 -4.38 8.18 -1.97
CA VAL A 75 -5.73 7.74 -1.57
C VAL A 75 -6.42 8.85 -0.80
N ASP A 76 -5.72 9.49 0.13
CA ASP A 76 -6.27 10.57 0.97
C ASP A 76 -6.58 11.81 0.12
N TYR A 77 -5.76 12.05 -0.90
CA TYR A 77 -6.07 13.03 -1.93
C TYR A 77 -7.35 12.68 -2.69
N LEU A 78 -7.50 11.46 -3.22
CA LEU A 78 -8.72 11.05 -3.93
C LEU A 78 -9.98 11.18 -3.05
N VAL A 79 -9.86 10.96 -1.74
CA VAL A 79 -10.97 11.21 -0.80
C VAL A 79 -11.26 12.72 -0.73
N ALA A 80 -10.24 13.55 -0.53
CA ALA A 80 -10.39 14.99 -0.33
C ALA A 80 -10.80 15.76 -1.61
N THR A 81 -10.21 15.44 -2.76
CA THR A 81 -10.41 16.14 -4.04
C THR A 81 -11.54 15.53 -4.86
N ASP A 82 -11.73 14.22 -4.80
CA ASP A 82 -12.62 13.50 -5.71
C ASP A 82 -13.80 12.83 -5.00
N GLY A 83 -13.86 12.89 -3.67
CA GLY A 83 -14.98 12.37 -2.88
C GLY A 83 -15.09 10.85 -2.92
N VAL A 84 -13.98 10.15 -3.13
CA VAL A 84 -13.91 8.68 -3.06
C VAL A 84 -14.24 8.20 -1.66
N ILE A 85 -15.04 7.13 -1.55
CA ILE A 85 -15.25 6.39 -0.30
C ILE A 85 -14.19 5.28 -0.25
N ALA A 86 -13.05 5.56 0.37
CA ALA A 86 -11.90 4.65 0.36
C ALA A 86 -11.99 3.56 1.44
N ILE A 87 -11.69 2.31 1.06
CA ILE A 87 -11.22 1.26 1.99
C ILE A 87 -9.71 1.17 1.81
N LYS A 88 -8.93 1.79 2.70
CA LYS A 88 -7.47 1.89 2.59
C LYS A 88 -6.79 0.82 3.45
N GLU A 89 -6.55 -0.34 2.87
CA GLU A 89 -5.78 -1.42 3.50
C GLU A 89 -4.30 -1.33 3.10
N ALA A 90 -3.52 -0.59 3.88
CA ALA A 90 -2.11 -0.36 3.62
C ALA A 90 -1.26 -0.59 4.88
N VAL A 91 -0.28 -1.50 4.80
CA VAL A 91 0.63 -1.79 5.92
C VAL A 91 2.08 -1.72 5.44
N SER A 92 2.85 -0.80 6.00
CA SER A 92 4.24 -0.55 5.64
C SER A 92 5.12 -1.79 5.77
N GLY A 93 6.02 -1.99 4.80
CA GLY A 93 6.97 -3.12 4.79
C GLY A 93 6.36 -4.49 4.43
N THR A 94 5.06 -4.58 4.13
CA THR A 94 4.42 -5.88 3.83
C THR A 94 4.60 -6.32 2.38
N THR A 95 4.44 -7.63 2.15
CA THR A 95 4.62 -8.31 0.86
C THR A 95 3.28 -8.74 0.25
N LEU A 96 3.25 -8.90 -1.08
CA LEU A 96 2.18 -9.60 -1.78
C LEU A 96 2.18 -11.07 -1.37
N ALA A 97 3.33 -11.72 -1.55
CA ALA A 97 3.49 -13.14 -1.31
C ALA A 97 3.66 -13.51 0.17
N GLY A 98 3.23 -14.72 0.50
CA GLY A 98 3.44 -15.38 1.77
C GLY A 98 2.24 -15.31 2.72
N ASN A 99 2.30 -16.15 3.74
CA ASN A 99 1.21 -16.39 4.68
C ASN A 99 1.33 -15.55 5.97
N ALA A 100 2.15 -14.49 5.94
CA ALA A 100 2.23 -13.57 7.07
C ALA A 100 0.87 -12.90 7.27
N PRO A 101 0.38 -12.69 8.52
CA PRO A 101 -0.94 -12.13 8.77
C PRO A 101 -1.19 -10.74 8.14
N ASP A 102 -0.12 -9.99 7.88
CA ASP A 102 -0.17 -8.68 7.23
C ASP A 102 0.19 -8.71 5.73
N SER A 103 0.37 -9.88 5.12
CA SER A 103 0.52 -9.98 3.67
C SER A 103 -0.74 -9.48 2.97
N TYR A 104 -0.60 -9.08 1.71
CA TYR A 104 -1.71 -8.49 0.97
C TYR A 104 -2.88 -9.47 0.85
N VAL A 105 -2.59 -10.74 0.57
CA VAL A 105 -3.60 -11.80 0.44
C VAL A 105 -4.37 -11.98 1.74
N GLN A 106 -3.67 -12.04 2.88
CA GLN A 106 -4.32 -12.20 4.18
C GLN A 106 -5.18 -10.97 4.54
N ARG A 107 -4.72 -9.76 4.22
CA ARG A 107 -5.50 -8.53 4.43
C ARG A 107 -6.72 -8.45 3.50
N LEU A 108 -6.60 -8.89 2.25
CA LEU A 108 -7.73 -8.99 1.34
C LEU A 108 -8.82 -9.90 1.91
N TYR A 109 -8.46 -11.10 2.39
CA TYR A 109 -9.42 -12.06 2.94
C TYR A 109 -10.09 -11.59 4.23
N HIS A 110 -9.34 -10.94 5.11
CA HIS A 110 -9.78 -10.75 6.50
C HIS A 110 -10.15 -9.31 6.85
N ARG A 111 -9.76 -8.32 6.04
CA ARG A 111 -9.92 -6.89 6.37
C ARG A 111 -10.74 -6.12 5.35
N ILE A 112 -10.91 -6.63 4.14
CA ILE A 112 -11.79 -6.02 3.13
C ILE A 112 -13.15 -6.72 3.15
N PRO A 113 -14.22 -6.06 3.63
CA PRO A 113 -15.52 -6.71 3.81
C PRO A 113 -16.21 -6.97 2.46
N VAL A 114 -16.38 -8.24 2.12
CA VAL A 114 -17.12 -8.68 0.92
C VAL A 114 -18.61 -8.29 0.94
N THR A 115 -19.15 -7.94 2.10
CA THR A 115 -20.55 -7.49 2.24
C THR A 115 -20.77 -6.06 1.73
N GLN A 116 -19.70 -5.33 1.40
CA GLN A 116 -19.81 -3.98 0.87
C GLN A 116 -19.56 -3.99 -0.65
N PRO A 117 -20.42 -3.35 -1.47
CA PRO A 117 -20.18 -3.23 -2.89
C PRO A 117 -19.00 -2.28 -3.14
N LEU A 118 -18.11 -2.69 -4.04
CA LEU A 118 -17.03 -1.88 -4.57
C LEU A 118 -17.37 -1.41 -5.98
N ASP A 119 -16.82 -0.26 -6.37
CA ASP A 119 -16.85 0.25 -7.73
C ASP A 119 -15.54 -0.02 -8.48
N ALA A 120 -14.43 -0.18 -7.74
CA ALA A 120 -13.12 -0.54 -8.26
C ALA A 120 -12.23 -1.13 -7.16
N PHE A 121 -11.19 -1.83 -7.59
CA PHE A 121 -10.13 -2.34 -6.72
C PHE A 121 -8.76 -1.89 -7.22
N VAL A 122 -7.96 -1.29 -6.36
CA VAL A 122 -6.63 -0.76 -6.69
C VAL A 122 -5.58 -1.49 -5.84
N CYS A 123 -4.62 -2.13 -6.51
CA CYS A 123 -3.55 -2.88 -5.86
C CYS A 123 -2.19 -2.26 -6.17
N GLN A 124 -1.39 -2.03 -5.14
CA GLN A 124 0.02 -1.68 -5.32
C GLN A 124 0.81 -2.92 -5.76
N LEU A 125 1.65 -2.80 -6.80
CA LEU A 125 2.66 -3.83 -7.07
C LEU A 125 3.75 -3.80 -5.97
N SER A 126 4.03 -4.96 -5.37
CA SER A 126 4.98 -5.01 -4.25
C SER A 126 6.41 -4.69 -4.66
N THR A 127 7.02 -3.78 -3.93
CA THR A 127 8.48 -3.53 -3.96
C THR A 127 9.22 -4.29 -2.86
N ASN A 128 8.49 -4.87 -1.92
CA ASN A 128 9.04 -5.56 -0.77
C ASN A 128 9.27 -7.04 -1.05
N ASP A 129 8.52 -7.64 -1.97
CA ASP A 129 8.69 -9.06 -2.30
C ASP A 129 10.13 -9.39 -2.68
N GLY A 130 10.74 -8.58 -3.54
CA GLY A 130 12.16 -8.73 -3.90
C GLY A 130 13.14 -8.42 -2.75
N ARG A 131 12.77 -7.58 -1.79
CA ARG A 131 13.61 -7.25 -0.61
C ARG A 131 13.52 -8.31 0.49
N HIS A 132 12.43 -9.09 0.50
CA HIS A 132 12.16 -10.15 1.46
C HIS A 132 12.33 -11.53 0.82
N ASP A 133 13.12 -11.62 -0.27
CA ASP A 133 13.48 -12.84 -0.98
C ASP A 133 12.28 -13.74 -1.34
N LYS A 134 11.13 -13.11 -1.65
CA LYS A 134 9.97 -13.84 -2.14
C LYS A 134 10.24 -14.36 -3.55
N ALA A 135 9.97 -15.64 -3.75
CA ALA A 135 10.07 -16.23 -5.07
C ALA A 135 9.06 -15.58 -6.02
N MET A 136 9.49 -15.30 -7.25
CA MET A 136 8.60 -14.71 -8.27
C MET A 136 7.44 -15.66 -8.61
N GLY A 137 7.70 -16.97 -8.68
CA GLY A 137 6.72 -17.95 -9.15
C GLY A 137 6.57 -17.91 -10.67
N GLN A 138 5.44 -18.44 -11.16
CA GLN A 138 5.14 -18.53 -12.59
C GLN A 138 3.68 -18.13 -12.85
N VAL A 139 3.42 -17.56 -14.02
CA VAL A 139 2.05 -17.33 -14.49
C VAL A 139 1.40 -18.69 -14.78
N THR A 140 0.28 -18.98 -14.14
CA THR A 140 -0.45 -20.24 -14.36
C THR A 140 -1.22 -20.24 -15.68
N GLY A 141 -1.72 -21.41 -16.09
CA GLY A 141 -2.43 -21.60 -17.37
C GLY A 141 -3.61 -20.65 -17.58
N ALA A 142 -3.90 -20.30 -18.83
CA ALA A 142 -4.84 -19.22 -19.20
C ALA A 142 -6.25 -19.36 -18.57
N GLN A 143 -6.73 -20.58 -18.36
CA GLN A 143 -8.05 -20.87 -17.80
C GLN A 143 -8.05 -21.15 -16.29
N GLN A 144 -6.88 -21.19 -15.63
CA GLN A 144 -6.81 -21.45 -14.20
C GLN A 144 -7.35 -20.25 -13.41
N ARG A 145 -8.24 -20.53 -12.43
CA ARG A 145 -8.90 -19.51 -11.58
C ARG A 145 -8.74 -19.75 -10.07
N HIS A 146 -8.12 -20.86 -9.66
CA HIS A 146 -7.93 -21.24 -8.27
C HIS A 146 -6.62 -22.01 -8.08
N GLY A 147 -6.24 -22.25 -6.81
CA GLY A 147 -5.08 -23.08 -6.47
C GLY A 147 -3.74 -22.45 -6.87
N PHE A 148 -3.64 -21.13 -6.77
CA PHE A 148 -2.38 -20.41 -6.99
C PHE A 148 -1.47 -20.55 -5.78
N ASP A 149 -0.15 -20.54 -6.01
CA ASP A 149 0.83 -20.57 -4.93
C ASP A 149 1.00 -19.17 -4.31
N GLU A 150 0.22 -18.91 -3.25
CA GLU A 150 0.25 -17.65 -2.49
C GLU A 150 1.63 -17.36 -1.85
N THR A 151 2.54 -18.33 -1.78
CA THR A 151 3.91 -18.12 -1.28
C THR A 151 4.82 -17.45 -2.31
N THR A 152 4.38 -17.33 -3.56
CA THR A 152 5.08 -16.65 -4.66
C THR A 152 4.41 -15.34 -5.04
N THR A 153 5.17 -14.38 -5.58
CA THR A 153 4.62 -13.05 -5.94
C THR A 153 3.56 -13.16 -7.04
N LEU A 154 3.79 -13.96 -8.09
CA LEU A 154 2.80 -14.11 -9.15
C LEU A 154 1.58 -14.89 -8.69
N GLY A 155 1.75 -15.96 -7.90
CA GLY A 155 0.60 -16.68 -7.36
C GLY A 155 -0.26 -15.81 -6.44
N ALA A 156 0.35 -14.97 -5.60
CA ALA A 156 -0.39 -13.99 -4.78
C ALA A 156 -1.16 -12.97 -5.63
N ILE A 157 -0.60 -12.46 -6.73
CA ILE A 157 -1.31 -11.57 -7.65
C ILE A 157 -2.51 -12.29 -8.27
N GLU A 158 -2.34 -13.53 -8.75
CA GLU A 158 -3.44 -14.30 -9.33
C GLU A 158 -4.54 -14.60 -8.31
N THR A 159 -4.17 -14.93 -7.07
CA THR A 159 -5.10 -15.07 -5.95
C THR A 159 -5.92 -13.80 -5.72
N ILE A 160 -5.25 -12.64 -5.60
CA ILE A 160 -5.94 -11.36 -5.37
C ILE A 160 -6.92 -11.06 -6.49
N VAL A 161 -6.50 -11.22 -7.74
CA VAL A 161 -7.35 -10.92 -8.90
C VAL A 161 -8.53 -11.88 -8.99
N ALA A 162 -8.30 -13.18 -8.80
CA ALA A 162 -9.37 -14.18 -8.80
C ALA A 162 -10.40 -13.90 -7.71
N TYR A 163 -9.94 -13.62 -6.49
CA TYR A 163 -10.80 -13.29 -5.36
C TYR A 163 -11.62 -12.03 -5.62
N VAL A 164 -11.00 -10.97 -6.14
CA VAL A 164 -11.72 -9.72 -6.42
C VAL A 164 -12.78 -9.91 -7.52
N GLN A 165 -12.46 -10.67 -8.57
CA GLN A 165 -13.42 -10.98 -9.63
C GLN A 165 -14.58 -11.85 -9.12
N GLN A 166 -14.30 -12.82 -8.25
CA GLN A 166 -15.31 -13.70 -7.66
C GLN A 166 -16.29 -12.94 -6.76
N HIS A 167 -15.81 -11.97 -5.97
CA HIS A 167 -16.62 -11.33 -4.93
C HIS A 167 -17.27 -10.02 -5.36
N TRP A 168 -16.62 -9.24 -6.24
CA TRP A 168 -17.13 -7.93 -6.65
C TRP A 168 -17.29 -7.75 -8.17
N ALA A 169 -16.50 -8.46 -8.99
CA ALA A 169 -16.52 -8.35 -10.46
C ALA A 169 -16.35 -6.89 -10.98
N VAL A 170 -15.50 -6.11 -10.31
CA VAL A 170 -15.24 -4.69 -10.61
C VAL A 170 -13.92 -4.49 -11.37
N PRO A 171 -13.70 -3.31 -11.99
CA PRO A 171 -12.41 -2.95 -12.54
C PRO A 171 -11.27 -3.09 -11.52
N ILE A 172 -10.19 -3.75 -11.94
CA ILE A 172 -8.98 -3.93 -11.15
C ILE A 172 -7.86 -3.09 -11.77
N VAL A 173 -7.19 -2.31 -10.94
CA VAL A 173 -6.04 -1.50 -11.33
C VAL A 173 -4.85 -1.91 -10.49
N PHE A 174 -3.74 -2.27 -11.14
CA PHE A 174 -2.44 -2.32 -10.50
C PHE A 174 -1.71 -1.01 -10.75
N PHE A 175 -1.08 -0.43 -9.74
CA PHE A 175 -0.14 0.67 -9.95
C PHE A 175 1.28 0.26 -9.60
N THR A 176 2.23 0.74 -10.40
CA THR A 176 3.65 0.43 -10.25
C THR A 176 4.42 1.60 -9.65
N CYS A 177 5.41 1.29 -8.82
CA CYS A 177 6.28 2.30 -8.24
C CYS A 177 7.38 2.71 -9.23
N VAL A 178 7.63 4.02 -9.34
CA VAL A 178 8.80 4.54 -10.06
C VAL A 178 10.04 4.26 -9.22
N GLN A 179 10.82 3.25 -9.61
CA GLN A 179 12.11 2.98 -8.99
C GLN A 179 13.27 3.30 -9.94
N LYS A 180 14.34 3.88 -9.38
CA LYS A 180 15.64 3.95 -10.05
C LYS A 180 16.17 2.52 -10.21
N HIS A 181 16.34 2.09 -11.46
CA HIS A 181 17.08 0.90 -11.91
C HIS A 181 17.09 -0.32 -10.96
N ASP A 182 15.93 -0.91 -10.68
CA ASP A 182 15.83 -2.27 -10.12
C ASP A 182 15.43 -3.26 -11.23
N ALA A 183 16.38 -4.09 -11.65
CA ALA A 183 16.17 -5.08 -12.71
C ALA A 183 15.18 -6.18 -12.32
N ASN A 184 15.13 -6.57 -11.05
CA ASN A 184 14.21 -7.60 -10.56
C ASN A 184 12.78 -7.05 -10.52
N TYR A 185 12.61 -5.82 -10.05
CA TYR A 185 11.32 -5.13 -10.12
C TYR A 185 10.88 -4.90 -11.57
N GLY A 186 11.80 -4.54 -12.46
CA GLY A 186 11.54 -4.45 -13.90
C GLY A 186 11.01 -5.76 -14.49
N LYS A 187 11.60 -6.91 -14.13
CA LYS A 187 11.10 -8.24 -14.53
C LYS A 187 9.70 -8.50 -13.96
N LEU A 188 9.45 -8.15 -12.70
CA LEU A 188 8.14 -8.30 -12.08
C LEU A 188 7.07 -7.48 -12.82
N VAL A 189 7.38 -6.24 -13.21
CA VAL A 189 6.47 -5.42 -14.04
C VAL A 189 6.19 -6.07 -15.40
N GLN A 190 7.17 -6.72 -16.03
CA GLN A 190 6.93 -7.46 -17.27
C GLN A 190 5.99 -8.66 -17.05
N GLN A 191 6.16 -9.40 -15.96
CA GLN A 191 5.25 -10.50 -15.60
C GLN A 191 3.85 -9.99 -15.28
N LEU A 192 3.73 -8.83 -14.63
CA LEU A 192 2.44 -8.18 -14.39
C LEU A 192 1.71 -7.89 -15.71
N LYS A 193 2.41 -7.47 -16.77
CA LYS A 193 1.83 -7.30 -18.12
C LYS A 193 1.37 -8.62 -18.76
N VAL A 194 2.04 -9.73 -18.46
CA VAL A 194 1.56 -11.06 -18.90
C VAL A 194 0.26 -11.41 -18.18
N LEU A 195 0.21 -11.22 -16.86
CA LEU A 195 -1.01 -11.40 -16.07
C LEU A 195 -2.13 -10.46 -16.51
N GLN A 196 -1.81 -9.24 -16.92
CA GLN A 196 -2.77 -8.27 -17.46
C GLN A 196 -3.53 -8.84 -18.65
N LYS A 197 -2.84 -9.51 -19.57
CA LYS A 197 -3.47 -10.13 -20.75
C LYS A 197 -4.38 -11.29 -20.37
N LYS A 198 -4.01 -12.05 -19.34
CA LYS A 198 -4.78 -13.19 -18.84
C LYS A 198 -6.04 -12.76 -18.09
N TRP A 199 -5.92 -11.72 -17.28
CA TRP A 199 -6.93 -11.35 -16.29
C TRP A 199 -7.68 -10.05 -16.60
N HIS A 200 -7.26 -9.31 -17.61
CA HIS A 200 -7.90 -8.10 -18.12
C HIS A 200 -8.00 -6.94 -17.12
N PHE A 201 -7.01 -6.80 -16.22
CA PHE A 201 -6.88 -5.62 -15.36
C PHE A 201 -6.12 -4.48 -16.07
N THR A 202 -6.08 -3.29 -15.46
CA THR A 202 -5.30 -2.14 -15.95
C THR A 202 -4.01 -1.98 -15.14
N ILE A 203 -2.92 -1.53 -15.79
CA ILE A 203 -1.68 -1.14 -15.11
C ILE A 203 -1.50 0.38 -15.27
N ASN A 204 -1.24 1.08 -14.17
CA ASN A 204 -0.91 2.51 -14.13
C ASN A 204 0.53 2.73 -13.64
#